data_AF-A0A5T1TZC4-F1
#
_entry.id   AF-A0A5T1TZC4-F1
#
_cell.length_a   1.000
_cell.length_b   1.000
_cell.length_c   1.000
_cell.angle_alpha   90.00
_cell.angle_beta   90.00
_cell.angle_gamma   90.00
#
_symmetry.space_group_name_H-M   'P 1'
#
loop_
_entity.id
_entity.type
_entity.pdbx_description
1 polymer ?
#
loop_
_entity_poly.entity_id
_entity_poly.type
_entity_poly.pdbx_seq_one_letter_code
_entity_poly.pdbx_strand_id
1 'polypeptide(L)'
;MTFTPTQKELFNKNIEALSNILLKESLKEIKSSKFELILGKDNLDINLKDTSDNTFLYENVIDELNSMLNTYNDKYLLYPVLYFYGFGNGILFKALLQNKNHQHIVVFEKDIEIIWIMFHILDFSSELQSARLMVLQTSSLDIEFFSNFCSSKPFFQFSRIYFLELMSHYYERFHEDILGLNKKLAENFKNSIVSYGNDPLDALQGIEQFVYNLPQMITHPSYTKLLSKRKNLSDTAIIVSTGPSLTKQLPLLKKYANKATIFCADSSYPILAKHGIKPDYVCMLERTEITAEFFNHDFGEFDNGICFIIKSIVHPNAINYLTKKTDNFTIVSTYASFIQYLKLDYFGYFNMGFSVAHMACYLSLHLNHKNIIFIGQDLAYAENGNSHPDDYQNSANYESQMYEHILTEAYGGKEKIKTHHVWLMFKRNLEQDVQKIQKYLDTKVYNCTEGGARIEGTIEKPFLWACENLLDKDLNKPFEKLEPLSLNKQNEF
;
A
#
# COMPACT_ATOMS: atom_id res chain seq x y z
N MET A 1 -26.98 33.92 -5.05
CA MET A 1 -27.58 33.47 -6.32
C MET A 1 -28.90 32.77 -6.01
N THR A 2 -29.95 33.00 -6.80
CA THR A 2 -31.26 32.34 -6.61
C THR A 2 -31.59 31.51 -7.85
N PHE A 3 -31.72 30.19 -7.69
CA PHE A 3 -32.06 29.29 -8.79
C PHE A 3 -33.57 29.11 -8.95
N THR A 4 -34.01 29.01 -10.20
CA THR A 4 -35.39 28.69 -10.57
C THR A 4 -35.77 27.26 -10.17
N PRO A 5 -37.07 26.91 -10.08
CA PRO A 5 -37.50 25.54 -9.79
C PRO A 5 -36.88 24.49 -10.73
N THR A 6 -36.85 24.77 -12.04
CA THR A 6 -36.27 23.88 -13.05
C THR A 6 -34.76 23.66 -12.84
N GLN A 7 -34.03 24.70 -12.46
CA GLN A 7 -32.59 24.58 -12.15
C GLN A 7 -32.34 23.75 -10.89
N LYS A 8 -33.23 23.81 -9.89
CA LYS A 8 -33.15 22.96 -8.70
C LYS A 8 -33.47 21.50 -9.01
N GLU A 9 -34.45 21.24 -9.87
CA GLU A 9 -34.72 19.89 -10.38
C GLU A 9 -33.52 19.31 -11.13
N LEU A 10 -32.87 20.13 -11.96
CA LEU A 10 -31.66 19.75 -12.67
C LEU A 10 -30.49 19.42 -11.72
N PHE A 11 -30.28 20.25 -10.70
CA PHE A 11 -29.30 19.97 -9.65
C PHE A 11 -29.57 18.64 -8.96
N ASN A 12 -30.82 18.39 -8.56
CA ASN A 12 -31.19 17.12 -7.94
C ASN A 12 -30.91 15.93 -8.86
N LYS A 13 -31.21 16.05 -10.16
CA LYS A 13 -30.93 15.02 -11.16
C LYS A 13 -29.43 14.68 -11.23
N ASN A 14 -28.57 15.70 -11.24
CA ASN A 14 -27.11 15.52 -11.23
C ASN A 14 -26.61 14.90 -9.91
N ILE A 15 -27.14 15.36 -8.78
CA ILE A 15 -26.83 14.87 -7.43
C ILE A 15 -27.26 13.41 -7.24
N GLU A 16 -28.36 12.99 -7.84
CA GLU A 16 -28.81 11.60 -7.83
C GLU A 16 -27.87 10.70 -8.65
N ALA A 17 -27.35 11.20 -9.77
CA ALA A 17 -26.41 10.48 -10.62
C ALA A 17 -24.97 10.41 -10.07
N LEU A 18 -24.60 11.30 -9.15
CA LEU A 18 -23.26 11.34 -8.56
C LEU A 18 -23.03 10.17 -7.58
N SER A 19 -22.08 9.30 -7.92
CA SER A 19 -21.70 8.13 -7.11
C SER A 19 -20.87 8.47 -5.87
N ASN A 20 -20.15 9.59 -5.89
CA ASN A 20 -19.33 10.05 -4.76
C ASN A 20 -20.21 10.62 -3.64
N ILE A 21 -20.44 9.81 -2.59
CA ILE A 21 -21.33 10.15 -1.47
C ILE A 21 -20.83 11.38 -0.70
N LEU A 22 -19.52 11.50 -0.44
CA LEU A 22 -18.98 12.62 0.32
C LEU A 22 -19.18 13.94 -0.43
N LEU A 23 -18.81 13.98 -1.71
CA LEU A 23 -19.03 15.16 -2.55
C LEU A 23 -20.53 15.48 -2.67
N LYS A 24 -21.38 14.46 -2.81
CA LYS A 24 -22.83 14.62 -2.88
C LYS A 24 -23.39 15.35 -1.66
N GLU A 25 -23.00 14.95 -0.46
CA GLU A 25 -23.46 15.61 0.76
C GLU A 25 -22.86 17.01 0.91
N SER A 26 -21.57 17.20 0.61
CA SER A 26 -20.95 18.53 0.63
C SER A 26 -21.63 19.51 -0.34
N LEU A 27 -22.04 19.06 -1.53
CA LEU A 27 -22.77 19.91 -2.48
C LEU A 27 -24.17 20.31 -1.99
N LYS A 28 -24.88 19.43 -1.27
CA LYS A 28 -26.21 19.74 -0.72
C LYS A 28 -26.17 20.73 0.43
N GLU A 29 -25.05 20.82 1.13
CA GLU A 29 -24.87 21.73 2.27
C GLU A 29 -24.61 23.19 1.84
N ILE A 30 -24.22 23.43 0.59
CA ILE A 30 -23.93 24.76 0.06
C ILE A 30 -25.22 25.59 -0.03
N LYS A 31 -25.24 26.72 0.67
CA LYS A 31 -26.36 27.67 0.71
C LYS A 31 -26.11 28.94 -0.12
N SER A 32 -24.84 29.29 -0.30
CA SER A 32 -24.39 30.47 -1.01
C SER A 32 -23.02 30.19 -1.63
N SER A 33 -22.67 30.93 -2.67
CA SER A 33 -21.37 30.82 -3.32
C SER A 33 -20.70 32.19 -3.45
N LYS A 34 -19.36 32.19 -3.38
CA LYS A 34 -18.51 33.34 -3.73
C LYS A 34 -18.47 33.59 -5.24
N PHE A 35 -18.97 32.68 -6.07
CA PHE A 35 -18.99 32.82 -7.51
C PHE A 35 -20.28 33.44 -8.03
N GLU A 36 -20.15 34.38 -8.97
CA GLU A 36 -21.23 34.98 -9.73
C GLU A 36 -21.28 34.35 -11.14
N LEU A 37 -22.48 33.98 -11.59
CA LEU A 37 -22.72 33.41 -12.91
C LEU A 37 -22.85 34.52 -13.95
N ILE A 38 -22.00 34.45 -14.99
CA ILE A 38 -21.98 35.42 -16.08
C ILE A 38 -22.32 34.68 -17.36
N LEU A 39 -23.42 35.09 -18.00
CA LEU A 39 -23.92 34.51 -19.23
C LEU A 39 -23.69 35.50 -20.37
N GLY A 40 -22.98 35.04 -21.40
CA GLY A 40 -22.78 35.77 -22.64
C GLY A 40 -23.97 35.67 -23.59
N LYS A 41 -23.74 36.07 -24.84
CA LYS A 41 -24.75 36.01 -25.90
C LYS A 41 -24.90 34.61 -26.49
N ASP A 42 -23.81 33.85 -26.52
CA ASP A 42 -23.80 32.46 -26.95
C ASP A 42 -24.18 31.55 -25.78
N ASN A 43 -24.92 30.48 -26.03
CA ASN A 43 -25.30 29.50 -25.00
C ASN A 43 -24.08 28.75 -24.43
N LEU A 44 -22.95 28.75 -25.15
CA LEU A 44 -21.68 28.18 -24.70
C LEU A 44 -20.82 29.20 -23.93
N ASP A 45 -21.17 30.49 -23.97
CA ASP A 45 -20.44 31.56 -23.28
C ASP A 45 -20.93 31.67 -21.82
N ILE A 46 -20.61 30.63 -21.04
CA ILE A 46 -20.92 30.53 -19.61
C ILE A 46 -19.63 30.70 -18.83
N ASN A 47 -19.55 31.75 -18.02
CA ASN A 47 -18.39 32.03 -17.17
C ASN A 47 -18.81 32.17 -15.71
N LEU A 48 -17.85 31.98 -14.79
CA LEU A 48 -18.02 32.32 -13.38
C LEU A 48 -16.98 33.37 -12.98
N LYS A 49 -17.42 34.33 -12.17
CA LYS A 49 -16.57 35.37 -11.59
C LYS A 49 -16.44 35.13 -10.09
N ASP A 50 -15.23 34.96 -9.59
CA ASP A 50 -14.95 34.93 -8.16
C ASP A 50 -15.13 36.35 -7.60
N THR A 51 -16.12 36.54 -6.74
CA THR A 51 -16.45 37.88 -6.20
C THR A 51 -15.47 38.34 -5.12
N SER A 52 -14.61 37.44 -4.61
CA SER A 52 -13.62 37.80 -3.60
C SER A 52 -12.50 38.69 -4.15
N ASP A 53 -12.11 38.47 -5.41
CA ASP A 53 -11.02 39.18 -6.09
C ASP A 53 -11.40 39.69 -7.49
N ASN A 54 -12.64 39.50 -7.92
CA ASN A 54 -13.19 39.87 -9.22
C ASN A 54 -12.57 39.14 -10.42
N THR A 55 -11.91 38.00 -10.22
CA THR A 55 -11.31 37.22 -11.31
C THR A 55 -12.33 36.30 -11.98
N PHE A 56 -12.21 36.12 -13.30
CA PHE A 56 -13.04 35.19 -14.07
C PHE A 56 -12.36 33.82 -14.18
N LEU A 57 -13.15 32.76 -14.35
CA LEU A 57 -12.60 31.43 -14.64
C LEU A 57 -11.89 31.40 -16.00
N TYR A 58 -12.43 32.11 -16.98
CA TYR A 58 -11.90 32.21 -18.34
C TYR A 58 -11.76 33.68 -18.71
N GLU A 59 -10.70 34.04 -19.42
CA GLU A 59 -10.56 35.37 -20.03
C GLU A 59 -11.45 35.49 -21.26
N ASN A 60 -11.51 34.43 -22.08
CA ASN A 60 -12.40 34.31 -23.22
C ASN A 60 -12.90 32.86 -23.35
N VAL A 61 -14.14 32.64 -22.89
CA VAL A 61 -14.75 31.31 -22.78
C VAL A 61 -14.73 30.53 -24.09
N ILE A 62 -15.12 31.17 -25.19
CA ILE A 62 -15.29 30.49 -26.48
C ILE A 62 -13.94 30.17 -27.13
N ASP A 63 -13.00 31.11 -27.09
CA ASP A 63 -11.68 30.91 -27.68
C ASP A 63 -10.88 29.84 -26.91
N GLU A 64 -10.92 29.87 -25.58
CA GLU A 64 -10.28 28.85 -24.73
C GLU A 64 -10.92 27.47 -24.94
N LEU A 65 -12.26 27.37 -24.99
CA LEU A 65 -12.96 26.13 -25.28
C LEU A 65 -12.54 25.54 -26.64
N ASN A 66 -12.55 26.36 -27.70
CA ASN A 66 -12.17 25.92 -29.05
C ASN A 66 -10.71 25.49 -29.13
N SER A 67 -9.80 26.22 -28.46
CA SER A 67 -8.38 25.87 -28.39
C SER A 67 -8.16 24.50 -27.72
N MET A 68 -8.83 24.27 -26.59
CA MET A 68 -8.78 22.99 -25.88
C MET A 68 -9.37 21.85 -26.71
N LEU A 69 -10.55 22.05 -27.31
CA LEU A 69 -11.17 21.02 -28.15
C LEU A 69 -10.29 20.65 -29.34
N ASN A 70 -9.69 21.62 -30.03
CA ASN A 70 -8.78 21.35 -31.14
C ASN A 70 -7.57 20.52 -30.68
N THR A 71 -6.97 20.90 -29.55
CA THR A 71 -5.82 20.18 -28.99
C THR A 71 -6.17 18.74 -28.62
N TYR A 72 -7.31 18.52 -27.96
CA TYR A 72 -7.71 17.20 -27.50
C TYR A 72 -8.18 16.28 -28.63
N ASN A 73 -8.86 16.83 -29.64
CA ASN A 73 -9.27 16.08 -30.83
C ASN A 73 -8.07 15.70 -31.71
N ASP A 74 -7.00 16.50 -31.72
CA ASP A 74 -5.77 16.20 -32.47
C ASP A 74 -4.87 15.20 -31.72
N LYS A 75 -4.50 15.50 -30.47
CA LYS A 75 -3.43 14.78 -29.76
C LYS A 75 -3.93 13.64 -28.88
N TYR A 76 -5.14 13.77 -28.32
CA TYR A 76 -5.61 12.90 -27.24
C TYR A 76 -6.85 12.09 -27.63
N LEU A 77 -7.25 12.08 -28.91
CA LEU A 77 -8.46 11.42 -29.42
C LEU A 77 -8.62 9.96 -28.97
N LEU A 78 -7.52 9.22 -28.83
CA LEU A 78 -7.51 7.80 -28.47
C LEU A 78 -7.19 7.54 -27.00
N TYR A 79 -7.04 8.60 -26.18
CA TYR A 79 -6.74 8.45 -24.77
C TYR A 79 -8.01 8.00 -24.02
N PRO A 80 -8.01 6.83 -23.37
CA PRO A 80 -9.19 6.34 -22.68
C PRO A 80 -9.45 7.02 -21.34
N VAL A 81 -8.41 7.61 -20.74
CA VAL A 81 -8.55 8.38 -19.50
C VAL A 81 -7.89 9.74 -19.67
N LEU A 82 -8.61 10.79 -19.29
CA LEU A 82 -8.13 12.18 -19.24
C LEU A 82 -8.22 12.70 -17.80
N TYR A 83 -7.25 13.50 -17.37
CA TYR A 83 -7.20 14.05 -16.01
C TYR A 83 -7.10 15.57 -16.04
N PHE A 84 -8.01 16.22 -15.33
CA PHE A 84 -8.10 17.67 -15.25
C PHE A 84 -8.08 18.12 -13.79
N TYR A 85 -7.45 19.25 -13.55
CA TYR A 85 -7.62 20.04 -12.34
C TYR A 85 -8.48 21.26 -12.68
N GLY A 86 -9.62 21.35 -12.00
CA GLY A 86 -10.66 22.34 -12.21
C GLY A 86 -11.84 21.80 -13.02
N PHE A 87 -13.05 22.02 -12.51
CA PHE A 87 -14.29 21.68 -13.21
C PHE A 87 -14.66 22.71 -14.27
N GLY A 88 -14.34 23.98 -14.01
CA GLY A 88 -14.66 25.08 -14.91
C GLY A 88 -16.16 25.24 -15.10
N ASN A 89 -16.58 25.58 -16.33
CA ASN A 89 -18.01 25.56 -16.68
C ASN A 89 -18.51 24.16 -17.13
N GLY A 90 -17.63 23.16 -17.20
CA GLY A 90 -17.93 21.78 -17.56
C GLY A 90 -18.32 21.52 -19.03
N ILE A 91 -18.39 22.55 -19.89
CA ILE A 91 -18.78 22.41 -21.30
C ILE A 91 -17.77 21.56 -22.07
N LEU A 92 -16.47 21.77 -21.81
CA LEU A 92 -15.39 20.98 -22.41
C LEU A 92 -15.62 19.48 -22.19
N PHE A 93 -16.00 19.07 -20.98
CA PHE A 93 -16.22 17.67 -20.67
C PHE A 93 -17.41 17.07 -21.42
N LYS A 94 -18.51 17.83 -21.58
CA LYS A 94 -19.64 17.36 -22.41
C LYS A 94 -19.22 17.11 -23.85
N ALA A 95 -18.43 18.01 -24.41
CA ALA A 95 -17.95 17.91 -25.78
C ALA A 95 -16.96 16.74 -25.94
N LEU A 96 -15.96 16.62 -25.05
CA LEU A 96 -15.01 15.51 -25.07
C LEU A 96 -15.72 14.15 -24.89
N LEU A 97 -16.69 14.04 -23.98
CA LEU A 97 -17.39 12.78 -23.74
C LEU A 97 -18.31 12.32 -24.89
N GLN A 98 -18.50 13.13 -25.95
CA GLN A 98 -19.09 12.62 -27.19
C GLN A 98 -18.20 11.57 -27.87
N ASN A 99 -16.88 11.63 -27.64
CA ASN A 99 -15.94 10.63 -28.11
C ASN A 99 -16.03 9.37 -27.23
N LYS A 100 -16.40 8.24 -27.85
CA LYS A 100 -16.55 6.94 -27.17
C LYS A 100 -15.23 6.33 -26.73
N ASN A 101 -14.09 6.78 -27.26
CA ASN A 101 -12.78 6.31 -26.84
C ASN A 101 -12.45 6.80 -25.43
N HIS A 102 -12.92 7.99 -25.03
CA HIS A 102 -12.77 8.49 -23.66
C HIS A 102 -13.69 7.71 -22.72
N GLN A 103 -13.12 6.75 -22.00
CA GLN A 103 -13.81 5.94 -21.00
C GLN A 103 -14.07 6.75 -19.74
N HIS A 104 -13.08 7.51 -19.27
CA HIS A 104 -13.20 8.36 -18.08
C HIS A 104 -12.53 9.73 -18.30
N ILE A 105 -13.22 10.79 -17.87
CA ILE A 105 -12.64 12.09 -17.58
C ILE A 105 -12.67 12.27 -16.06
N VAL A 106 -11.50 12.42 -15.47
CA VAL A 106 -11.31 12.54 -14.03
C VAL A 106 -10.98 13.99 -13.72
N VAL A 107 -11.83 14.62 -12.91
CA VAL A 107 -11.79 16.05 -12.63
C VAL A 107 -11.59 16.24 -11.14
N PHE A 108 -10.47 16.87 -10.80
CA PHE A 108 -10.14 17.25 -9.43
C PHE A 108 -10.52 18.71 -9.21
N GLU A 109 -11.41 18.97 -8.25
CA GLU A 109 -11.88 20.32 -7.95
C GLU A 109 -11.63 20.66 -6.48
N LYS A 110 -11.12 21.86 -6.23
CA LYS A 110 -10.92 22.38 -4.88
C LYS A 110 -12.11 23.22 -4.42
N ASP A 111 -12.63 24.07 -5.30
CA ASP A 111 -13.77 24.95 -5.04
C ASP A 111 -15.06 24.30 -5.53
N ILE A 112 -15.62 23.41 -4.70
CA ILE A 112 -16.83 22.64 -5.05
C ILE A 112 -18.08 23.50 -5.31
N GLU A 113 -18.04 24.78 -4.95
CA GLU A 113 -19.06 25.76 -5.30
C GLU A 113 -19.21 25.94 -6.81
N ILE A 114 -18.12 25.79 -7.59
CA ILE A 114 -18.15 25.83 -9.07
C ILE A 114 -19.05 24.70 -9.59
N ILE A 115 -18.82 23.47 -9.09
CA ILE A 115 -19.65 22.29 -9.43
C ILE A 115 -21.10 22.53 -9.01
N TRP A 116 -21.31 23.06 -7.81
CA TRP A 116 -22.65 23.37 -7.30
C TRP A 116 -23.43 24.30 -8.23
N ILE A 117 -22.82 25.40 -8.70
CA ILE A 117 -23.48 26.28 -9.67
C ILE A 117 -23.71 25.53 -10.99
N MET A 118 -22.69 24.86 -11.53
CA MET A 118 -22.82 24.20 -12.84
C MET A 118 -23.82 23.06 -12.88
N PHE A 119 -24.03 22.35 -11.78
CA PHE A 119 -25.07 21.33 -11.69
C PHE A 119 -26.49 21.91 -11.69
N HIS A 120 -26.67 23.19 -11.40
CA HIS A 120 -27.94 23.90 -11.61
C HIS A 120 -28.13 24.39 -13.05
N ILE A 121 -27.07 24.43 -13.86
CA ILE A 121 -27.08 25.02 -15.21
C ILE A 121 -27.07 23.94 -16.30
N LEU A 122 -26.30 22.86 -16.13
CA LEU A 122 -26.08 21.82 -17.13
C LEU A 122 -26.41 20.43 -16.59
N ASP A 123 -26.99 19.58 -17.46
CA ASP A 123 -27.33 18.19 -17.13
C ASP A 123 -26.15 17.25 -17.36
N PHE A 124 -25.43 16.84 -16.31
CA PHE A 124 -24.36 15.85 -16.35
C PHE A 124 -24.81 14.44 -15.92
N SER A 125 -26.11 14.22 -15.70
CA SER A 125 -26.61 13.00 -15.07
C SER A 125 -26.17 11.72 -15.80
N SER A 126 -26.16 11.73 -17.13
CA SER A 126 -25.76 10.56 -17.92
C SER A 126 -24.26 10.24 -17.79
N GLU A 127 -23.42 11.26 -17.79
CA GLU A 127 -21.96 11.15 -17.70
C GLU A 127 -21.51 10.75 -16.29
N LEU A 128 -22.19 11.28 -15.26
CA LEU A 128 -21.95 10.92 -13.86
C LEU A 128 -22.43 9.49 -13.56
N GLN A 129 -23.64 9.12 -13.98
CA GLN A 129 -24.21 7.79 -13.71
C GLN A 129 -23.39 6.67 -14.37
N SER A 130 -22.84 6.92 -15.56
CA SER A 130 -21.97 5.97 -16.26
C SER A 130 -20.51 6.00 -15.77
N ALA A 131 -20.20 6.84 -14.79
CA ALA A 131 -18.84 7.14 -14.31
C ALA A 131 -17.87 7.61 -15.41
N ARG A 132 -18.38 8.03 -16.57
CA ARG A 132 -17.56 8.61 -17.64
C ARG A 132 -17.03 9.99 -17.27
N LEU A 133 -17.75 10.72 -16.42
CA LEU A 133 -17.27 11.90 -15.71
C LEU A 133 -17.13 11.57 -14.23
N MET A 134 -15.91 11.66 -13.70
CA MET A 134 -15.61 11.47 -12.28
C MET A 134 -15.19 12.80 -11.69
N VAL A 135 -15.94 13.28 -10.71
CA VAL A 135 -15.65 14.55 -10.02
C VAL A 135 -15.18 14.27 -8.59
N LEU A 136 -14.01 14.79 -8.23
CA LEU A 136 -13.29 14.47 -7.01
C LEU A 136 -12.88 15.75 -6.29
N GLN A 137 -13.29 15.90 -5.03
CA GLN A 137 -12.85 17.02 -4.21
C GLN A 137 -11.44 16.76 -3.66
N THR A 138 -10.47 17.62 -3.96
CA THR A 138 -9.05 17.35 -3.63
C THR A 138 -8.79 17.14 -2.15
N SER A 139 -9.47 17.88 -1.29
CA SER A 139 -9.35 17.79 0.17
C SER A 139 -9.93 16.51 0.77
N SER A 140 -10.76 15.76 0.03
CA SER A 140 -11.39 14.52 0.48
C SER A 140 -10.57 13.26 0.20
N LEU A 141 -9.48 13.38 -0.58
CA LEU A 141 -8.72 12.24 -1.09
C LEU A 141 -7.65 11.80 -0.09
N ASP A 142 -7.80 10.59 0.43
CA ASP A 142 -6.84 9.94 1.31
C ASP A 142 -5.89 9.00 0.54
N ILE A 143 -4.91 8.47 1.26
CA ILE A 143 -3.90 7.55 0.69
C ILE A 143 -4.56 6.28 0.12
N GLU A 144 -5.65 5.80 0.75
CA GLU A 144 -6.40 4.64 0.29
C GLU A 144 -7.04 4.90 -1.08
N PHE A 145 -7.65 6.08 -1.27
CA PHE A 145 -8.16 6.51 -2.57
C PHE A 145 -7.06 6.45 -3.63
N PHE A 146 -5.91 7.07 -3.41
CA PHE A 146 -4.84 7.09 -4.42
C PHE A 146 -4.32 5.70 -4.76
N SER A 147 -4.11 4.85 -3.74
CA SER A 147 -3.65 3.47 -3.92
C SER A 147 -4.65 2.65 -4.74
N ASN A 148 -5.94 2.68 -4.38
CA ASN A 148 -6.99 1.95 -5.08
C ASN A 148 -7.22 2.50 -6.50
N PHE A 149 -7.28 3.82 -6.64
CA PHE A 149 -7.48 4.49 -7.92
C PHE A 149 -6.36 4.14 -8.92
N CYS A 150 -5.10 4.32 -8.52
CA CYS A 150 -3.95 4.11 -9.40
C CYS A 150 -3.67 2.64 -9.75
N SER A 151 -4.15 1.69 -8.94
CA SER A 151 -3.98 0.24 -9.18
C SER A 151 -5.15 -0.42 -9.90
N SER A 152 -6.29 0.27 -10.01
CA SER A 152 -7.50 -0.24 -10.65
C SER A 152 -7.50 -0.05 -12.18
N LYS A 153 -8.21 -0.92 -12.89
CA LYS A 153 -8.46 -0.74 -14.33
C LYS A 153 -9.56 0.31 -14.55
N PRO A 154 -9.48 1.15 -15.60
CA PRO A 154 -8.42 1.19 -16.61
C PRO A 154 -7.21 2.07 -16.22
N PHE A 155 -7.29 2.83 -15.12
CA PHE A 155 -6.27 3.82 -14.72
C PHE A 155 -4.85 3.25 -14.70
N PHE A 156 -4.66 2.07 -14.10
CA PHE A 156 -3.37 1.40 -14.06
C PHE A 156 -2.82 1.08 -15.46
N GLN A 157 -3.66 0.56 -16.37
CA GLN A 157 -3.25 0.15 -17.72
C GLN A 157 -2.78 1.33 -18.56
N PHE A 158 -3.31 2.52 -18.28
CA PHE A 158 -2.98 3.77 -18.97
C PHE A 158 -2.16 4.73 -18.10
N SER A 159 -1.55 4.24 -17.03
CA SER A 159 -0.73 5.05 -16.11
C SER A 159 0.45 5.76 -16.81
N ARG A 160 1.01 5.16 -17.86
CA ARG A 160 2.13 5.74 -18.63
C ARG A 160 1.75 7.02 -19.39
N ILE A 161 0.47 7.20 -19.72
CA ILE A 161 -0.01 8.39 -20.45
C ILE A 161 -0.66 9.42 -19.53
N TYR A 162 -0.48 9.27 -18.21
CA TYR A 162 -0.96 10.23 -17.22
C TYR A 162 -0.29 11.60 -17.39
N PHE A 163 -1.12 12.63 -17.45
CA PHE A 163 -0.77 14.03 -17.24
C PHE A 163 -1.98 14.73 -16.61
N LEU A 164 -1.75 15.78 -15.83
CA LEU A 164 -2.80 16.57 -15.19
C LEU A 164 -2.92 17.93 -15.90
N GLU A 165 -4.01 18.13 -16.63
CA GLU A 165 -4.30 19.36 -17.35
C GLU A 165 -4.99 20.39 -16.45
N LEU A 166 -4.64 21.68 -16.58
CA LEU A 166 -5.40 22.75 -15.94
C LEU A 166 -6.58 23.15 -16.82
N MET A 167 -7.78 23.27 -16.23
CA MET A 167 -8.96 23.67 -16.98
C MET A 167 -8.86 25.10 -17.53
N SER A 168 -8.20 26.00 -16.81
CA SER A 168 -7.94 27.38 -17.23
C SER A 168 -6.87 28.03 -16.33
N HIS A 169 -6.38 29.20 -16.73
CA HIS A 169 -5.41 29.99 -15.96
C HIS A 169 -5.91 30.36 -14.55
N TYR A 170 -7.23 30.44 -14.32
CA TYR A 170 -7.80 30.69 -13.00
C TYR A 170 -7.25 29.74 -11.93
N TYR A 171 -7.08 28.46 -12.28
CA TYR A 171 -6.68 27.41 -11.34
C TYR A 171 -5.21 27.48 -10.93
N GLU A 172 -4.36 28.26 -11.61
CA GLU A 172 -2.95 28.42 -11.24
C GLU A 172 -2.77 28.96 -9.81
N ARG A 173 -3.77 29.68 -9.29
CA ARG A 173 -3.81 30.14 -7.89
C ARG A 173 -3.75 29.00 -6.86
N PHE A 174 -4.07 27.78 -7.26
CA PHE A 174 -4.03 26.59 -6.40
C PHE A 174 -2.73 25.79 -6.58
N HIS A 175 -1.64 26.45 -6.96
CA HIS A 175 -0.34 25.85 -7.27
C HIS A 175 0.09 24.72 -6.31
N GLU A 176 0.08 24.96 -5.00
CA GLU A 176 0.49 23.96 -4.00
C GLU A 176 -0.41 22.72 -3.98
N ASP A 177 -1.72 22.92 -4.17
CA ASP A 177 -2.70 21.81 -4.23
C ASP A 177 -2.47 20.95 -5.47
N ILE A 178 -2.26 21.61 -6.61
CA ILE A 178 -1.98 20.98 -7.91
C ILE A 178 -0.68 20.17 -7.83
N LEU A 179 0.40 20.77 -7.34
CA LEU A 179 1.68 20.08 -7.19
C LEU A 179 1.58 18.90 -6.21
N GLY A 180 0.89 19.09 -5.08
CA GLY A 180 0.66 18.05 -4.10
C GLY A 180 -0.14 16.88 -4.66
N LEU A 181 -1.24 17.17 -5.37
CA LEU A 181 -2.07 16.17 -6.03
C LEU A 181 -1.29 15.41 -7.12
N ASN A 182 -0.64 16.14 -8.01
CA ASN A 182 0.11 15.56 -9.12
C ASN A 182 1.24 14.65 -8.61
N LYS A 183 1.94 15.09 -7.56
CA LYS A 183 2.96 14.26 -6.89
C LYS A 183 2.35 12.97 -6.33
N LYS A 184 1.22 13.05 -5.61
CA LYS A 184 0.55 11.86 -5.06
C LYS A 184 0.11 10.88 -6.15
N LEU A 185 -0.47 11.38 -7.25
CA LEU A 185 -0.87 10.54 -8.40
C LEU A 185 0.35 9.90 -9.07
N ALA A 186 1.37 10.69 -9.41
CA ALA A 186 2.59 10.17 -10.04
C ALA A 186 3.30 9.12 -9.18
N GLU A 187 3.41 9.36 -7.86
CA GLU A 187 3.99 8.41 -6.92
C GLU A 187 3.17 7.12 -6.80
N ASN A 188 1.84 7.21 -6.72
CA ASN A 188 0.98 6.01 -6.61
C ASN A 188 0.89 5.22 -7.92
N PHE A 189 0.89 5.88 -9.08
CA PHE A 189 1.05 5.19 -10.36
C PHE A 189 2.40 4.49 -10.44
N LYS A 190 3.50 5.16 -10.08
CA LYS A 190 4.83 4.53 -10.02
C LYS A 190 4.85 3.32 -9.08
N ASN A 191 4.33 3.47 -7.87
CA ASN A 191 4.27 2.38 -6.89
C ASN A 191 3.44 1.20 -7.44
N SER A 192 2.31 1.47 -8.09
CA SER A 192 1.47 0.45 -8.72
C SER A 192 2.20 -0.25 -9.86
N ILE A 193 2.95 0.47 -10.70
CA ILE A 193 3.72 -0.13 -11.80
C ILE A 193 4.79 -1.08 -11.25
N VAL A 194 5.54 -0.63 -10.24
CA VAL A 194 6.61 -1.44 -9.63
C VAL A 194 6.04 -2.68 -8.93
N SER A 195 4.88 -2.58 -8.29
CA SER A 195 4.29 -3.70 -7.53
C SER A 195 3.81 -4.87 -8.38
N TYR A 196 3.50 -4.66 -9.66
CA TYR A 196 3.08 -5.75 -10.57
C TYR A 196 4.25 -6.63 -11.04
N GLY A 197 5.49 -6.18 -10.87
CA GLY A 197 6.67 -6.87 -11.39
C GLY A 197 6.87 -6.66 -12.89
N ASN A 198 8.12 -6.77 -13.34
CA ASN A 198 8.52 -6.48 -14.71
C ASN A 198 9.48 -7.52 -15.31
N ASP A 199 9.71 -8.63 -14.63
CA ASP A 199 10.68 -9.65 -15.04
C ASP A 199 10.00 -11.02 -15.28
N PRO A 200 9.86 -11.47 -16.53
CA PRO A 200 9.30 -12.79 -16.83
C PRO A 200 10.22 -13.94 -16.37
N LEU A 201 11.54 -13.75 -16.26
CA LEU A 201 12.46 -14.77 -15.77
C LEU A 201 12.22 -15.02 -14.28
N ASP A 202 12.03 -13.95 -13.50
CA ASP A 202 11.66 -14.02 -12.09
C ASP A 202 10.33 -14.79 -11.89
N ALA A 203 9.35 -14.56 -12.76
CA ALA A 203 8.09 -15.30 -12.73
C ALA A 203 8.26 -16.79 -13.05
N LEU A 204 9.05 -17.13 -14.07
CA LEU A 204 9.35 -18.52 -14.45
C LEU A 204 10.12 -19.25 -13.35
N GLN A 205 11.11 -18.59 -12.75
CA GLN A 205 11.84 -19.10 -11.59
C GLN A 205 10.89 -19.41 -10.43
N GLY A 206 9.96 -18.50 -10.12
CA GLY A 206 8.96 -18.73 -9.07
C GLY A 206 8.07 -19.94 -9.34
N ILE A 207 7.66 -20.16 -10.60
CA ILE A 207 6.89 -21.34 -11.01
C ILE A 207 7.71 -22.62 -10.84
N GLU A 208 8.95 -22.64 -11.32
CA GLU A 208 9.85 -23.79 -11.20
C GLU A 208 10.07 -24.17 -9.74
N GLN A 209 10.46 -23.20 -8.92
CA GLN A 209 10.76 -23.45 -7.51
C GLN A 209 9.51 -23.86 -6.72
N PHE A 210 8.34 -23.31 -7.05
CA PHE A 210 7.07 -23.80 -6.51
C PHE A 210 6.87 -25.29 -6.75
N VAL A 211 7.12 -25.76 -7.98
CA VAL A 211 6.95 -27.18 -8.35
C VAL A 211 7.90 -28.07 -7.54
N TYR A 212 9.15 -27.64 -7.33
CA TYR A 212 10.10 -28.39 -6.48
C TYR A 212 9.69 -28.43 -5.00
N ASN A 213 9.10 -27.35 -4.49
CA ASN A 213 8.69 -27.25 -3.08
C ASN A 213 7.33 -27.91 -2.80
N LEU A 214 6.52 -28.15 -3.84
CA LEU A 214 5.16 -28.68 -3.72
C LEU A 214 5.05 -29.98 -2.91
N PRO A 215 5.91 -31.01 -3.09
CA PRO A 215 5.84 -32.22 -2.28
C PRO A 215 5.98 -31.93 -0.78
N GLN A 216 6.91 -31.03 -0.41
CA GLN A 216 7.11 -30.65 0.99
C GLN A 216 5.93 -29.84 1.52
N MET A 217 5.28 -29.02 0.69
CA MET A 217 4.06 -28.31 1.09
C MET A 217 2.93 -29.29 1.46
N ILE A 218 2.77 -30.37 0.70
CA ILE A 218 1.70 -31.36 0.92
C ILE A 218 1.96 -32.21 2.16
N THR A 219 3.22 -32.58 2.41
CA THR A 219 3.60 -33.46 3.52
C THR A 219 3.74 -32.74 4.87
N HIS A 220 3.66 -31.41 4.90
CA HIS A 220 3.85 -30.58 6.09
C HIS A 220 2.56 -29.88 6.55
N PRO A 221 2.53 -29.30 7.76
CA PRO A 221 1.36 -28.59 8.25
C PRO A 221 0.95 -27.43 7.36
N SER A 222 -0.34 -27.35 7.04
CA SER A 222 -0.95 -26.28 6.23
C SER A 222 -1.08 -24.95 6.97
N TYR A 223 -1.17 -23.85 6.22
CA TYR A 223 -1.46 -22.51 6.76
C TYR A 223 -2.81 -22.44 7.50
N THR A 224 -3.84 -23.12 6.98
CA THR A 224 -5.15 -23.20 7.64
C THR A 224 -5.06 -23.86 9.02
N LYS A 225 -4.28 -24.94 9.13
CA LYS A 225 -3.98 -25.61 10.41
C LYS A 225 -3.24 -24.67 11.38
N LEU A 226 -2.20 -23.98 10.91
CA LEU A 226 -1.45 -22.98 11.69
C LEU A 226 -2.41 -21.97 12.32
N LEU A 227 -3.27 -21.34 11.52
CA LEU A 227 -4.24 -20.36 12.03
C LEU A 227 -5.19 -20.97 13.05
N SER A 228 -5.77 -22.14 12.74
CA SER A 228 -6.75 -22.79 13.63
C SER A 228 -6.18 -23.12 15.01
N LYS A 229 -4.87 -23.41 15.08
CA LYS A 229 -4.18 -23.83 16.30
C LYS A 229 -3.55 -22.68 17.07
N ARG A 230 -3.13 -21.62 16.38
CA ARG A 230 -2.29 -20.58 16.98
C ARG A 230 -2.94 -19.20 17.04
N LYS A 231 -4.14 -19.03 16.50
CA LYS A 231 -4.91 -17.79 16.65
C LYS A 231 -5.27 -17.54 18.12
N ASN A 232 -5.19 -16.28 18.56
CA ASN A 232 -5.48 -15.84 19.93
C ASN A 232 -4.56 -16.40 21.03
N LEU A 233 -3.38 -16.96 20.70
CA LEU A 233 -2.44 -17.46 21.72
C LEU A 233 -1.65 -16.33 22.41
N SER A 234 -1.57 -15.16 21.78
CA SER A 234 -0.89 -13.98 22.33
C SER A 234 -1.56 -12.70 21.86
N ASP A 235 -1.60 -11.70 22.73
CA ASP A 235 -2.09 -10.37 22.40
C ASP A 235 -1.03 -9.51 21.67
N THR A 236 0.26 -9.83 21.82
CA THR A 236 1.36 -8.97 21.33
C THR A 236 2.35 -9.76 20.47
N ALA A 237 2.61 -9.25 19.26
CA ALA A 237 3.65 -9.73 18.36
C ALA A 237 4.82 -8.75 18.29
N ILE A 238 6.04 -9.25 18.34
CA ILE A 238 7.27 -8.51 18.01
C ILE A 238 7.79 -9.05 16.68
N ILE A 239 7.94 -8.16 15.70
CA ILE A 239 8.50 -8.44 14.39
C ILE A 239 9.95 -7.94 14.38
N VAL A 240 10.87 -8.87 14.20
CA VAL A 240 12.31 -8.66 14.27
C VAL A 240 12.90 -8.67 12.87
N SER A 241 13.13 -7.47 12.33
CA SER A 241 13.77 -7.24 11.03
C SER A 241 15.28 -7.03 11.19
N THR A 242 16.00 -6.99 10.06
CA THR A 242 17.48 -7.04 10.03
C THR A 242 18.11 -5.71 9.68
N GLY A 243 17.49 -4.61 10.12
CA GLY A 243 18.06 -3.28 9.99
C GLY A 243 19.14 -2.99 11.04
N PRO A 244 20.01 -2.00 10.80
CA PRO A 244 21.19 -1.74 11.63
C PRO A 244 20.92 -1.51 13.12
N SER A 245 19.74 -1.01 13.50
CA SER A 245 19.43 -0.77 14.91
C SER A 245 19.20 -2.05 15.72
N LEU A 246 19.00 -3.21 15.07
CA LEU A 246 18.60 -4.45 15.74
C LEU A 246 19.50 -4.79 16.94
N THR A 247 20.83 -4.68 16.78
CA THR A 247 21.81 -5.03 17.81
C THR A 247 21.54 -4.31 19.14
N LYS A 248 21.08 -3.05 19.09
CA LYS A 248 20.77 -2.24 20.29
C LYS A 248 19.58 -2.80 21.07
N GLN A 249 18.69 -3.54 20.41
CA GLN A 249 17.42 -4.03 20.95
C GLN A 249 17.51 -5.48 21.45
N LEU A 250 18.54 -6.25 21.03
CA LEU A 250 18.71 -7.67 21.39
C LEU A 250 18.76 -7.94 22.90
N PRO A 251 19.49 -7.18 23.75
CA PRO A 251 19.52 -7.45 25.19
C PRO A 251 18.13 -7.36 25.83
N LEU A 252 17.33 -6.40 25.36
CA LEU A 252 15.97 -6.20 25.86
C LEU A 252 15.01 -7.24 25.31
N LEU A 253 15.11 -7.57 24.02
CA LEU A 253 14.34 -8.65 23.40
C LEU A 253 14.56 -9.96 24.16
N LYS A 254 15.80 -10.29 24.51
CA LYS A 254 16.15 -11.49 25.29
C LYS A 254 15.45 -11.52 26.65
N LYS A 255 15.37 -10.39 27.35
CA LYS A 255 14.72 -10.27 28.65
C LYS A 255 13.20 -10.49 28.57
N TYR A 256 12.56 -10.06 27.50
CA TYR A 256 11.10 -10.10 27.33
C TYR A 256 10.61 -11.20 26.39
N ALA A 257 11.50 -12.07 25.89
CA ALA A 257 11.19 -13.00 24.80
C ALA A 257 10.03 -13.96 25.10
N ASN A 258 9.83 -14.33 26.36
CA ASN A 258 8.75 -15.23 26.76
C ASN A 258 7.37 -14.56 26.85
N LYS A 259 7.27 -13.24 26.67
CA LYS A 259 6.04 -12.45 26.91
C LYS A 259 5.29 -11.98 25.67
N ALA A 260 5.88 -12.14 24.49
CA ALA A 260 5.26 -11.81 23.21
C ALA A 260 5.55 -12.90 22.20
N THR A 261 4.70 -13.05 21.20
CA THR A 261 5.03 -13.84 20.01
C THR A 261 6.16 -13.14 19.25
N ILE A 262 7.28 -13.83 19.00
CA ILE A 262 8.40 -13.31 18.21
C ILE A 262 8.35 -13.89 16.80
N PHE A 263 8.19 -13.01 15.82
CA PHE A 263 8.45 -13.29 14.41
C PHE A 263 9.81 -12.69 14.07
N CYS A 264 10.68 -13.43 13.40
CA CYS A 264 11.89 -12.84 12.83
C CYS A 264 11.96 -13.08 11.32
N ALA A 265 12.61 -12.14 10.63
CA ALA A 265 13.04 -12.38 9.27
C ALA A 265 14.07 -13.52 9.22
N ASP A 266 14.12 -14.23 8.11
CA ASP A 266 15.13 -15.21 7.76
C ASP A 266 16.56 -14.68 7.97
N SER A 267 16.86 -13.47 7.55
CA SER A 267 18.16 -12.81 7.75
C SER A 267 18.45 -12.44 9.21
N SER A 268 17.42 -12.25 10.05
CA SER A 268 17.57 -12.03 11.50
C SER A 268 17.77 -13.33 12.27
N TYR A 269 17.39 -14.48 11.70
CA TYR A 269 17.42 -15.77 12.40
C TYR A 269 18.83 -16.17 12.89
N PRO A 270 19.90 -16.14 12.05
CA PRO A 270 21.26 -16.41 12.53
C PRO A 270 21.73 -15.46 13.63
N ILE A 271 21.32 -14.18 13.56
CA ILE A 271 21.66 -13.17 14.57
C ILE A 271 20.98 -13.53 15.90
N LEU A 272 19.68 -13.84 15.88
CA LEU A 272 18.96 -14.23 17.10
C LEU A 272 19.53 -15.52 17.72
N ALA A 273 19.90 -16.51 16.89
CA ALA A 273 20.56 -17.72 17.35
C ALA A 273 21.89 -17.43 18.06
N LYS A 274 22.75 -16.59 17.45
CA LYS A 274 24.03 -16.15 18.05
C LYS A 274 23.85 -15.49 19.42
N HIS A 275 22.77 -14.74 19.62
CA HIS A 275 22.46 -14.06 20.88
C HIS A 275 21.63 -14.90 21.86
N GLY A 276 21.27 -16.14 21.49
CA GLY A 276 20.48 -17.06 22.30
C GLY A 276 19.06 -16.55 22.55
N ILE A 277 18.43 -15.98 21.52
CA ILE A 277 17.04 -15.49 21.55
C ILE A 277 16.23 -16.38 20.61
N LYS A 278 15.36 -17.23 21.15
CA LYS A 278 14.56 -18.16 20.34
C LYS A 278 13.31 -17.45 19.79
N PRO A 279 13.15 -17.29 18.46
CA PRO A 279 11.90 -16.81 17.89
C PRO A 279 10.81 -17.90 17.93
N ASP A 280 9.54 -17.52 17.90
CA ASP A 280 8.43 -18.48 17.74
C ASP A 280 8.19 -18.80 16.27
N TYR A 281 8.42 -17.80 15.40
CA TYR A 281 8.30 -17.91 13.96
C TYR A 281 9.50 -17.32 13.24
N VAL A 282 10.00 -18.04 12.23
CA VAL A 282 10.98 -17.53 11.26
C VAL A 282 10.29 -17.46 9.91
N CYS A 283 10.25 -16.29 9.28
CA CYS A 283 9.57 -16.08 8.01
C CYS A 283 10.58 -15.96 6.87
N MET A 284 10.30 -16.57 5.71
CA MET A 284 11.11 -16.43 4.49
C MET A 284 10.21 -16.17 3.28
N LEU A 285 10.56 -15.17 2.50
CA LEU A 285 9.77 -14.70 1.36
C LEU A 285 10.54 -14.76 0.03
N GLU A 286 11.84 -14.54 0.06
CA GLU A 286 12.67 -14.38 -1.12
C GLU A 286 13.07 -15.71 -1.77
N ARG A 287 13.33 -15.66 -3.08
CA ARG A 287 13.53 -16.85 -3.93
C ARG A 287 14.94 -17.01 -4.48
N THR A 288 15.89 -16.27 -3.90
CA THR A 288 17.29 -16.27 -4.32
C THR A 288 18.11 -17.26 -3.51
N GLU A 289 19.17 -17.81 -4.10
CA GLU A 289 20.07 -18.74 -3.43
C GLU A 289 20.69 -18.13 -2.17
N ILE A 290 21.11 -16.86 -2.22
CA ILE A 290 21.73 -16.17 -1.06
C ILE A 290 20.79 -16.11 0.16
N THR A 291 19.49 -15.99 -0.05
CA THR A 291 18.52 -15.99 1.06
C THR A 291 18.31 -17.37 1.65
N ALA A 292 18.43 -18.44 0.86
CA ALA A 292 18.38 -19.80 1.38
C ALA A 292 19.53 -20.12 2.34
N GLU A 293 20.69 -19.49 2.16
CA GLU A 293 21.88 -19.69 3.01
C GLU A 293 21.69 -19.22 4.46
N PHE A 294 20.67 -18.41 4.76
CA PHE A 294 20.30 -18.12 6.17
C PHE A 294 19.81 -19.36 6.92
N PHE A 295 19.37 -20.39 6.19
CA PHE A 295 19.05 -21.70 6.77
C PHE A 295 20.20 -22.70 6.64
N ASN A 296 21.37 -22.35 6.12
CA ASN A 296 22.52 -23.26 6.05
C ASN A 296 23.37 -23.21 7.33
N HIS A 297 22.74 -23.44 8.48
CA HIS A 297 23.40 -23.46 9.80
C HIS A 297 22.85 -24.61 10.64
N ASP A 298 23.66 -25.27 11.46
CA ASP A 298 23.15 -26.22 12.44
C ASP A 298 23.22 -25.59 13.84
N PHE A 299 22.07 -25.21 14.40
CA PHE A 299 21.96 -24.70 15.77
C PHE A 299 21.46 -25.75 16.76
N GLY A 300 21.28 -27.01 16.34
CA GLY A 300 20.86 -28.13 17.17
C GLY A 300 19.56 -27.86 17.94
N GLU A 301 19.58 -28.11 19.25
CA GLU A 301 18.44 -27.94 20.18
C GLU A 301 17.86 -26.52 20.22
N PHE A 302 18.58 -25.52 19.71
CA PHE A 302 18.03 -24.17 19.57
C PHE A 302 16.80 -24.16 18.67
N ASP A 303 16.79 -24.95 17.59
CA ASP A 303 15.72 -24.95 16.58
C ASP A 303 14.42 -25.60 17.10
N ASN A 304 14.52 -26.37 18.19
CA ASN A 304 13.38 -27.05 18.78
C ASN A 304 12.30 -26.05 19.23
N GLY A 305 11.09 -26.22 18.69
CA GLY A 305 9.91 -25.39 18.97
C GLY A 305 9.73 -24.18 18.04
N ILE A 306 10.72 -23.85 17.20
CA ILE A 306 10.60 -22.77 16.20
C ILE A 306 9.72 -23.26 15.05
N CYS A 307 8.77 -22.43 14.59
CA CYS A 307 7.94 -22.72 13.42
C CYS A 307 8.38 -21.87 12.22
N PHE A 308 8.86 -22.50 11.16
CA PHE A 308 9.31 -21.78 9.98
C PHE A 308 8.14 -21.59 8.99
N ILE A 309 7.85 -20.35 8.62
CA ILE A 309 6.77 -20.01 7.68
C ILE A 309 7.39 -19.55 6.37
N ILE A 310 7.25 -20.36 5.34
CA ILE A 310 8.04 -20.28 4.12
C ILE A 310 7.13 -20.02 2.93
N LYS A 311 7.43 -19.02 2.11
CA LYS A 311 6.70 -18.82 0.87
C LYS A 311 6.94 -19.99 -0.09
N SER A 312 5.93 -20.40 -0.82
CA SER A 312 6.00 -21.59 -1.68
C SER A 312 6.99 -21.49 -2.84
N ILE A 313 7.42 -20.28 -3.20
CA ILE A 313 8.33 -20.00 -4.30
C ILE A 313 9.77 -19.77 -3.85
N VAL A 314 10.15 -20.07 -2.60
CA VAL A 314 11.53 -19.87 -2.13
C VAL A 314 12.50 -20.79 -2.86
N HIS A 315 13.79 -20.45 -2.81
CA HIS A 315 14.82 -21.29 -3.40
C HIS A 315 14.84 -22.70 -2.75
N PRO A 316 14.89 -23.81 -3.54
CA PRO A 316 14.77 -25.17 -3.01
C PRO A 316 15.80 -25.54 -1.94
N ASN A 317 16.99 -24.92 -1.97
CA ASN A 317 18.00 -25.13 -0.92
C ASN A 317 17.47 -24.78 0.47
N ALA A 318 16.62 -23.76 0.62
CA ALA A 318 16.04 -23.40 1.90
C ALA A 318 15.24 -24.57 2.49
N ILE A 319 14.43 -25.23 1.66
CA ILE A 319 13.65 -26.41 2.04
C ILE A 319 14.56 -27.61 2.30
N ASN A 320 15.60 -27.83 1.47
CA ASN A 320 16.59 -28.89 1.68
C ASN A 320 17.36 -28.73 3.00
N TYR A 321 17.64 -27.49 3.43
CA TYR A 321 18.27 -27.24 4.72
C TYR A 321 17.29 -27.45 5.88
N LEU A 322 16.04 -26.97 5.76
CA LEU A 322 15.03 -27.14 6.80
C LEU A 322 14.67 -28.59 7.06
N THR A 323 14.44 -29.40 6.01
CA THR A 323 14.10 -30.83 6.14
C THR A 323 15.16 -31.65 6.87
N LYS A 324 16.42 -31.21 6.88
CA LYS A 324 17.51 -31.85 7.66
C LYS A 324 17.49 -31.48 9.14
N LYS A 325 16.79 -30.41 9.53
CA LYS A 325 16.79 -29.84 10.88
C LYS A 325 15.49 -30.06 11.63
N THR A 326 14.36 -29.90 10.94
CA THR A 326 13.05 -29.85 11.57
C THR A 326 11.94 -30.22 10.59
N ASP A 327 10.85 -30.78 11.12
CA ASP A 327 9.58 -30.99 10.43
C ASP A 327 8.56 -29.88 10.75
N ASN A 328 8.91 -28.92 11.60
CA ASN A 328 8.00 -27.86 12.05
C ASN A 328 8.06 -26.62 11.15
N PHE A 329 7.83 -26.81 9.85
CA PHE A 329 7.72 -25.72 8.89
C PHE A 329 6.43 -25.83 8.06
N THR A 330 5.92 -24.68 7.65
CA THR A 330 4.70 -24.55 6.85
C THR A 330 5.06 -23.79 5.59
N ILE A 331 4.87 -24.43 4.44
CA ILE A 331 4.99 -23.79 3.14
C ILE A 331 3.63 -23.18 2.77
N VAL A 332 3.61 -21.88 2.44
CA VAL A 332 2.39 -21.13 2.20
C VAL A 332 2.45 -20.41 0.85
N SER A 333 1.32 -20.39 0.16
CA SER A 333 1.23 -19.75 -1.16
C SER A 333 0.57 -18.38 -1.09
N THR A 334 0.96 -17.51 -2.02
CA THR A 334 0.23 -16.27 -2.33
C THR A 334 -0.79 -16.52 -3.43
N TYR A 335 -1.64 -15.52 -3.70
CA TYR A 335 -2.58 -15.54 -4.81
C TYR A 335 -1.82 -15.31 -6.13
N ALA A 336 -1.69 -16.36 -6.94
CA ALA A 336 -1.14 -16.30 -8.29
C ALA A 336 -1.92 -17.25 -9.21
N SER A 337 -2.20 -16.85 -10.45
CA SER A 337 -3.07 -17.61 -11.36
C SER A 337 -2.61 -19.06 -11.57
N PHE A 338 -1.29 -19.28 -11.72
CA PHE A 338 -0.74 -20.63 -11.84
C PHE A 338 -0.93 -21.47 -10.57
N ILE A 339 -0.70 -20.90 -9.38
CA ILE A 339 -0.87 -21.63 -8.13
C ILE A 339 -2.35 -21.98 -7.90
N GLN A 340 -3.25 -21.03 -8.17
CA GLN A 340 -4.70 -21.24 -8.05
C GLN A 340 -5.23 -22.28 -9.04
N TYR A 341 -4.61 -22.41 -10.21
CA TYR A 341 -4.96 -23.43 -11.20
C TYR A 341 -4.80 -24.86 -10.64
N LEU A 342 -3.89 -25.07 -9.68
CA LEU A 342 -3.68 -26.36 -9.04
C LEU A 342 -4.74 -26.72 -7.98
N LYS A 343 -5.63 -25.77 -7.62
CA LYS A 343 -6.77 -25.99 -6.69
C LYS A 343 -6.37 -26.57 -5.33
N LEU A 344 -5.25 -26.10 -4.78
CA LEU A 344 -4.75 -26.51 -3.47
C LEU A 344 -5.34 -25.66 -2.32
N ASP A 345 -6.62 -25.29 -2.44
CA ASP A 345 -7.32 -24.38 -1.50
C ASP A 345 -7.30 -24.87 -0.05
N TYR A 346 -7.19 -26.18 0.15
CA TYR A 346 -7.07 -26.81 1.46
C TYR A 346 -5.88 -26.27 2.27
N PHE A 347 -4.75 -25.99 1.60
CA PHE A 347 -3.54 -25.50 2.24
C PHE A 347 -3.64 -24.01 2.61
N GLY A 348 -4.57 -23.28 2.00
CA GLY A 348 -4.82 -21.86 2.22
C GLY A 348 -3.84 -20.94 1.49
N TYR A 349 -4.27 -19.69 1.31
CA TYR A 349 -3.51 -18.62 0.68
C TYR A 349 -3.58 -17.38 1.55
N PHE A 350 -2.50 -16.60 1.58
CA PHE A 350 -2.61 -15.22 2.04
C PHE A 350 -1.62 -14.31 1.31
N ASN A 351 -1.97 -13.04 1.18
CA ASN A 351 -1.07 -12.02 0.64
C ASN A 351 0.06 -11.78 1.64
N MET A 352 1.31 -11.78 1.17
CA MET A 352 2.51 -11.70 2.01
C MET A 352 3.25 -10.36 1.89
N GLY A 353 2.74 -9.43 1.09
CA GLY A 353 3.36 -8.11 0.87
C GLY A 353 4.70 -8.20 0.13
N PHE A 354 5.53 -7.17 0.30
CA PHE A 354 6.75 -6.98 -0.49
C PHE A 354 8.06 -7.28 0.26
N SER A 355 7.99 -7.60 1.55
CA SER A 355 9.16 -8.00 2.33
C SER A 355 8.75 -8.96 3.45
N VAL A 356 9.73 -9.65 4.03
CA VAL A 356 9.51 -10.60 5.13
C VAL A 356 8.81 -9.93 6.33
N ALA A 357 9.07 -8.64 6.57
CA ALA A 357 8.39 -7.87 7.62
C ALA A 357 6.89 -7.67 7.33
N HIS A 358 6.50 -7.45 6.07
CA HIS A 358 5.08 -7.40 5.69
C HIS A 358 4.42 -8.76 5.90
N MET A 359 5.08 -9.84 5.50
CA MET A 359 4.60 -11.21 5.70
C MET A 359 4.34 -11.50 7.18
N ALA A 360 5.31 -11.16 8.05
CA ALA A 360 5.18 -11.31 9.49
C ALA A 360 4.05 -10.43 10.07
N CYS A 361 3.90 -9.19 9.58
CA CYS A 361 2.83 -8.28 9.97
C CYS A 361 1.45 -8.88 9.65
N TYR A 362 1.22 -9.28 8.40
CA TYR A 362 -0.04 -9.88 7.97
C TYR A 362 -0.33 -11.20 8.70
N LEU A 363 0.68 -12.04 8.91
CA LEU A 363 0.51 -13.26 9.69
C LEU A 363 0.11 -12.96 11.13
N SER A 364 0.71 -11.94 11.75
CA SER A 364 0.35 -11.53 13.11
C SER A 364 -1.11 -11.04 13.21
N LEU A 365 -1.61 -10.33 12.18
CA LEU A 365 -3.02 -9.94 12.08
C LEU A 365 -3.94 -11.17 11.94
N HIS A 366 -3.60 -12.13 11.08
CA HIS A 366 -4.39 -13.34 10.90
C HIS A 366 -4.43 -14.24 12.16
N LEU A 367 -3.36 -14.19 12.97
CA LEU A 367 -3.29 -14.81 14.30
C LEU A 367 -3.98 -13.98 15.40
N ASN A 368 -4.55 -12.82 15.05
CA ASN A 368 -5.35 -11.93 15.90
C ASN A 368 -4.58 -11.27 17.06
N HIS A 369 -3.33 -10.86 16.81
CA HIS A 369 -2.60 -10.04 17.78
C HIS A 369 -3.20 -8.62 17.83
N LYS A 370 -3.32 -8.08 19.05
CA LYS A 370 -3.82 -6.73 19.32
C LYS A 370 -2.73 -5.67 19.21
N ASN A 371 -1.48 -6.04 19.49
CA ASN A 371 -0.33 -5.15 19.38
C ASN A 371 0.73 -5.77 18.46
N ILE A 372 1.21 -5.00 17.49
CA ILE A 372 2.30 -5.39 16.58
C ILE A 372 3.44 -4.40 16.80
N ILE A 373 4.62 -4.90 17.17
CA ILE A 373 5.80 -4.09 17.50
C ILE A 373 6.89 -4.39 16.48
N PHE A 374 7.38 -3.37 15.78
CA PHE A 374 8.52 -3.48 14.89
C PHE A 374 9.83 -3.11 15.60
N ILE A 375 10.82 -3.99 15.50
CA ILE A 375 12.22 -3.72 15.90
C ILE A 375 13.17 -4.11 14.76
N GLY A 376 14.31 -3.41 14.65
CA GLY A 376 15.23 -3.58 13.51
C GLY A 376 14.58 -3.30 12.15
N GLN A 377 13.44 -2.60 12.11
CA GLN A 377 12.73 -2.24 10.88
C GLN A 377 13.21 -0.87 10.40
N ASP A 378 14.51 -0.72 10.20
CA ASP A 378 15.13 0.58 9.98
C ASP A 378 14.69 1.21 8.65
N LEU A 379 14.65 0.43 7.56
CA LEU A 379 14.39 0.95 6.19
C LEU A 379 15.28 2.15 5.83
N ALA A 380 16.46 2.20 6.43
CA ALA A 380 17.40 3.30 6.37
C ALA A 380 18.80 2.79 6.73
N TYR A 381 19.81 3.50 6.24
CA TYR A 381 21.20 3.24 6.60
C TYR A 381 21.49 3.83 7.99
N ALA A 382 22.36 3.16 8.74
CA ALA A 382 22.93 3.75 9.95
C ALA A 382 23.80 4.97 9.62
N GLU A 383 24.13 5.78 10.64
CA GLU A 383 25.00 6.96 10.49
C GLU A 383 26.36 6.65 9.85
N ASN A 384 26.92 5.47 10.15
CA ASN A 384 28.17 4.99 9.57
C ASN A 384 28.02 4.43 8.14
N GLY A 385 26.80 4.44 7.57
CA GLY A 385 26.48 3.94 6.25
C GLY A 385 26.15 2.45 6.17
N ASN A 386 26.14 1.72 7.28
CA ASN A 386 25.77 0.30 7.28
C ASN A 386 24.30 0.12 6.87
N SER A 387 24.04 -0.93 6.08
CA SER A 387 22.68 -1.35 5.69
C SER A 387 22.11 -2.41 6.63
N HIS A 388 22.98 -3.14 7.33
CA HIS A 388 22.61 -4.25 8.22
C HIS A 388 23.42 -4.18 9.53
N PRO A 389 23.05 -4.94 10.57
CA PRO A 389 23.87 -5.15 11.76
C PRO A 389 25.24 -5.76 11.46
N ASP A 390 26.21 -5.53 12.34
CA ASP A 390 27.57 -6.12 12.25
C ASP A 390 27.55 -7.65 12.24
N ASP A 391 26.55 -8.26 12.88
CA ASP A 391 26.37 -9.71 12.95
C ASP A 391 25.69 -10.31 11.71
N TYR A 392 25.34 -9.51 10.70
CA TYR A 392 24.73 -10.01 9.48
C TYR A 392 25.71 -10.86 8.66
N GLN A 393 25.26 -12.05 8.26
CA GLN A 393 26.09 -13.08 7.64
C GLN A 393 26.76 -12.62 6.33
N ASN A 394 26.11 -11.72 5.57
CA ASN A 394 26.62 -11.24 4.29
C ASN A 394 27.37 -9.89 4.38
N SER A 395 27.75 -9.47 5.60
CA SER A 395 28.37 -8.19 5.98
C SER A 395 27.41 -7.00 6.20
N ALA A 396 27.73 -6.17 7.20
CA ALA A 396 26.94 -4.97 7.55
C ALA A 396 26.74 -3.97 6.39
N ASN A 397 27.63 -4.00 5.39
CA ASN A 397 27.63 -3.11 4.24
C ASN A 397 27.10 -3.73 2.94
N TYR A 398 26.50 -4.93 3.01
CA TYR A 398 26.02 -5.71 1.86
C TYR A 398 25.24 -4.87 0.81
N GLU A 399 24.31 -4.02 1.24
CA GLU A 399 23.49 -3.17 0.35
C GLU A 399 23.89 -1.68 0.38
N SER A 400 24.98 -1.32 1.07
CA SER A 400 25.32 0.09 1.35
C SER A 400 25.64 0.92 0.10
N GLN A 401 26.07 0.28 -0.98
CA GLN A 401 26.42 0.92 -2.26
C GLN A 401 25.60 0.39 -3.45
N MET A 402 24.60 -0.45 -3.19
CA MET A 402 23.81 -1.09 -4.26
C MET A 402 22.87 -0.11 -4.96
N TYR A 403 22.46 0.94 -4.25
CA TYR A 403 21.48 1.92 -4.72
C TYR A 403 21.90 3.34 -4.39
N GLU A 404 21.38 4.29 -5.17
CA GLU A 404 21.52 5.72 -4.86
C GLU A 404 20.84 6.04 -3.51
N HIS A 405 21.55 6.81 -2.69
CA HIS A 405 21.06 7.27 -1.40
C HIS A 405 20.10 8.43 -1.57
N ILE A 406 18.92 8.30 -0.99
CA ILE A 406 17.89 9.34 -0.94
C ILE A 406 17.54 9.62 0.52
N LEU A 407 16.94 10.78 0.79
CA LEU A 407 16.57 11.18 2.14
C LEU A 407 15.09 10.90 2.42
N THR A 408 14.80 10.42 3.63
CA THR A 408 13.45 10.29 4.18
C THR A 408 13.40 10.83 5.60
N GLU A 409 12.21 11.01 6.15
CA GLU A 409 12.06 11.37 7.57
C GLU A 409 12.56 10.25 8.47
N ALA A 410 13.42 10.62 9.41
CA ALA A 410 13.86 9.75 10.48
C ALA A 410 12.76 9.60 11.54
N TYR A 411 12.84 8.53 12.32
CA TYR A 411 12.03 8.30 13.51
C TYR A 411 11.87 9.59 14.34
N GLY A 412 10.64 9.89 14.77
CA GLY A 412 10.32 11.13 15.50
C GLY A 412 10.06 12.36 14.61
N GLY A 413 10.28 12.27 13.29
CA GLY A 413 9.82 13.25 12.29
C GLY A 413 10.57 14.58 12.24
N LYS A 414 11.68 14.72 13.00
CA LYS A 414 12.46 15.98 13.06
C LYS A 414 13.67 16.00 12.13
N GLU A 415 14.28 14.84 11.92
CA GLU A 415 15.52 14.70 11.17
C GLU A 415 15.28 13.96 9.86
N LYS A 416 16.28 13.98 8.97
CA LYS A 416 16.29 13.19 7.74
C LYS A 416 17.36 12.10 7.84
N ILE A 417 17.05 10.92 7.33
CA ILE A 417 17.95 9.77 7.29
C ILE A 417 18.09 9.25 5.87
N LYS A 418 19.25 8.65 5.57
CA LYS A 418 19.53 8.05 4.26
C LYS A 418 18.80 6.72 4.11
N THR A 419 18.22 6.51 2.94
CA THR A 419 17.52 5.28 2.52
C THR A 419 17.72 5.10 1.01
N HIS A 420 17.03 4.14 0.39
CA HIS A 420 16.96 4.00 -1.06
C HIS A 420 15.54 3.68 -1.52
N HIS A 421 15.33 3.68 -2.84
CA HIS A 421 13.99 3.63 -3.43
C HIS A 421 13.20 2.34 -3.12
N VAL A 422 13.87 1.19 -2.93
CA VAL A 422 13.19 -0.08 -2.58
C VAL A 422 12.72 -0.06 -1.13
N TRP A 423 13.55 0.40 -0.19
CA TRP A 423 13.12 0.58 1.20
C TRP A 423 12.02 1.64 1.34
N LEU A 424 12.03 2.70 0.53
CA LEU A 424 10.90 3.63 0.47
C LEU A 424 9.62 2.96 -0.05
N MET A 425 9.73 2.07 -1.04
CA MET A 425 8.59 1.28 -1.49
C MET A 425 8.06 0.41 -0.36
N PHE A 426 8.92 -0.30 0.38
CA PHE A 426 8.51 -1.10 1.54
C PHE A 426 7.85 -0.23 2.62
N LYS A 427 8.48 0.90 2.98
CA LYS A 427 7.93 1.87 3.92
C LYS A 427 6.52 2.31 3.52
N ARG A 428 6.35 2.76 2.28
CA ARG A 428 5.06 3.27 1.77
C ARG A 428 3.97 2.21 1.77
N ASN A 429 4.29 0.96 1.40
CA ASN A 429 3.31 -0.13 1.47
C ASN A 429 2.94 -0.45 2.92
N LEU A 430 3.91 -0.48 3.84
CA LEU A 430 3.64 -0.67 5.25
C LEU A 430 2.79 0.47 5.83
N GLU A 431 3.01 1.72 5.43
CA GLU A 431 2.17 2.88 5.82
C GLU A 431 0.73 2.72 5.33
N GLN A 432 0.54 2.25 4.10
CA GLN A 432 -0.79 1.92 3.56
C GLN A 432 -1.47 0.80 4.36
N ASP A 433 -0.72 -0.24 4.73
CA ASP A 433 -1.22 -1.33 5.56
C ASP A 433 -1.62 -0.85 6.95
N VAL A 434 -0.77 -0.06 7.60
CA VAL A 434 -1.02 0.50 8.94
C VAL A 434 -2.27 1.37 8.94
N GLN A 435 -2.47 2.20 7.91
CA GLN A 435 -3.69 3.00 7.79
C GLN A 435 -4.93 2.11 7.71
N LYS A 436 -4.90 1.04 6.91
CA LYS A 436 -6.02 0.08 6.80
C LYS A 436 -6.24 -0.66 8.12
N ILE A 437 -5.17 -1.12 8.77
CA ILE A 437 -5.24 -1.78 10.08
C ILE A 437 -5.93 -0.86 11.08
N GLN A 438 -5.52 0.40 11.18
CA GLN A 438 -6.08 1.35 12.14
C GLN A 438 -7.52 1.77 11.83
N LYS A 439 -7.90 1.79 10.55
CA LYS A 439 -9.25 2.13 10.10
C LYS A 439 -10.25 1.00 10.30
N TYR A 440 -9.82 -0.25 10.13
CA TYR A 440 -10.72 -1.41 10.05
C TYR A 440 -10.56 -2.43 11.18
N LEU A 441 -9.44 -2.40 11.92
CA LEU A 441 -9.12 -3.36 12.98
C LEU A 441 -8.80 -2.64 14.30
N ASP A 442 -9.04 -3.32 15.42
CA ASP A 442 -8.61 -2.85 16.75
C ASP A 442 -7.19 -3.35 17.10
N THR A 443 -6.28 -3.25 16.13
CA THR A 443 -4.87 -3.60 16.30
C THR A 443 -4.02 -2.33 16.30
N LYS A 444 -3.12 -2.20 17.28
CA LYS A 444 -2.15 -1.11 17.36
C LYS A 444 -0.82 -1.55 16.78
N VAL A 445 -0.24 -0.71 15.93
CA VAL A 445 1.06 -0.96 15.31
C VAL A 445 2.07 0.05 15.83
N TYR A 446 3.17 -0.44 16.39
CA TYR A 446 4.22 0.35 17.02
C TYR A 446 5.51 0.26 16.20
N ASN A 447 6.08 1.42 15.88
CA ASN A 447 7.45 1.49 15.42
C ASN A 447 8.35 1.72 16.64
N CYS A 448 9.15 0.72 16.99
CA CYS A 448 10.12 0.81 18.08
C CYS A 448 11.56 0.92 17.58
N THR A 449 11.76 1.26 16.31
CA THR A 449 13.07 1.35 15.65
C THR A 449 13.56 2.79 15.64
N GLU A 450 14.12 3.25 16.77
CA GLU A 450 14.56 4.64 16.98
C GLU A 450 15.68 5.10 16.02
N GLY A 451 16.43 4.16 15.43
CA GLY A 451 17.49 4.45 14.47
C GLY A 451 17.05 4.45 12.99
N GLY A 452 15.76 4.22 12.73
CA GLY A 452 15.24 4.01 11.38
C GLY A 452 14.52 5.20 10.77
N ALA A 453 13.93 4.97 9.61
CA ALA A 453 12.94 5.84 9.00
C ALA A 453 11.65 5.88 9.85
N ARG A 454 11.02 7.06 9.89
CA ARG A 454 9.63 7.19 10.35
C ARG A 454 8.74 6.35 9.47
N ILE A 455 7.75 5.67 10.05
CA ILE A 455 6.72 4.92 9.31
C ILE A 455 5.38 5.54 9.70
N GLU A 456 4.83 6.38 8.83
CA GLU A 456 3.62 7.16 9.08
C GLU A 456 2.43 6.26 9.43
N GLY A 457 1.57 6.74 10.32
CA GLY A 457 0.49 5.96 10.91
C GLY A 457 0.91 5.12 12.11
N THR A 458 2.15 4.60 12.17
CA THR A 458 2.57 3.81 13.36
C THR A 458 2.68 4.65 14.63
N ILE A 459 2.54 4.01 15.79
CA ILE A 459 2.79 4.63 17.09
C ILE A 459 4.29 4.52 17.40
N GLU A 460 5.01 5.64 17.32
CA GLU A 460 6.43 5.69 17.67
C GLU A 460 6.62 5.67 19.20
N LYS A 461 7.27 4.61 19.70
CA LYS A 461 7.65 4.46 21.12
C LYS A 461 9.01 3.77 21.25
N PRO A 462 9.85 4.12 22.23
CA PRO A 462 11.06 3.35 22.52
C PRO A 462 10.72 1.88 22.81
N PHE A 463 11.58 0.95 22.41
CA PHE A 463 11.31 -0.48 22.61
C PHE A 463 11.12 -0.85 24.09
N LEU A 464 11.86 -0.19 24.99
CA LEU A 464 11.68 -0.36 26.43
C LEU A 464 10.28 0.00 26.91
N TRP A 465 9.71 1.09 26.40
CA TRP A 465 8.35 1.47 26.73
C TRP A 465 7.36 0.37 26.31
N ALA A 466 7.50 -0.18 25.10
CA ALA A 466 6.64 -1.24 24.61
C ALA A 466 6.77 -2.51 25.48
N CYS A 467 7.99 -2.88 25.84
CA CYS A 467 8.23 -4.00 26.76
C CYS A 467 7.57 -3.80 28.12
N GLU A 468 7.70 -2.63 28.73
CA GLU A 468 7.17 -2.37 30.08
C GLU A 468 5.64 -2.20 30.11
N ASN A 469 5.03 -1.72 29.03
CA ASN A 469 3.61 -1.38 29.00
C ASN A 469 2.73 -2.41 28.29
N LEU A 470 3.29 -3.24 27.42
CA LEU A 470 2.52 -4.20 26.60
C LEU A 470 2.84 -5.67 26.91
N LEU A 471 3.93 -5.95 27.66
CA LEU A 471 4.43 -7.30 27.92
C LEU A 471 4.41 -7.63 29.42
N ASP A 472 3.20 -7.75 29.98
CA ASP A 472 3.00 -8.00 31.41
C ASP A 472 3.10 -9.49 31.77
N LYS A 473 2.58 -10.38 30.93
CA LYS A 473 2.43 -11.82 31.20
C LYS A 473 3.36 -12.70 30.37
N ASP A 474 3.83 -13.79 31.00
CA ASP A 474 4.52 -14.85 30.29
C ASP A 474 3.53 -15.69 29.46
N LEU A 475 3.97 -16.10 28.27
CA LEU A 475 3.24 -16.98 27.38
C LEU A 475 3.65 -18.44 27.62
N ASN A 476 2.71 -19.36 27.39
CA ASN A 476 3.01 -20.80 27.40
C ASN A 476 3.76 -21.18 26.12
N LYS A 477 5.09 -21.10 26.19
CA LYS A 477 6.01 -21.44 25.09
C LYS A 477 6.80 -22.72 25.39
N PRO A 478 7.22 -23.48 24.35
CA PRO A 478 6.92 -23.27 22.93
C PRO A 478 5.42 -23.50 22.63
N PHE A 479 4.91 -22.86 21.58
CA PHE A 479 3.53 -23.10 21.15
C PHE A 479 3.34 -24.53 20.66
N GLU A 480 2.09 -25.02 20.69
CA GLU A 480 1.74 -26.36 20.22
C GLU A 480 2.36 -26.66 18.84
N LYS A 481 3.04 -27.80 18.73
CA LYS A 481 3.60 -28.29 17.47
C LYS A 481 2.45 -28.51 16.48
N LEU A 482 2.69 -28.14 15.23
CA LEU A 482 1.72 -28.39 14.17
C LEU A 482 2.00 -29.77 13.58
N GLU A 483 1.01 -30.65 13.64
CA GLU A 483 1.12 -31.98 13.05
C GLU A 483 0.82 -31.93 11.54
N PRO A 484 1.55 -32.70 10.72
CA PRO A 484 1.26 -32.82 9.30
C PRO A 484 -0.07 -33.53 9.07
N LEU A 485 -0.52 -33.54 7.81
CA LEU A 485 -1.70 -34.30 7.40
C LEU A 485 -1.45 -35.80 7.55
N SER A 486 -2.52 -36.58 7.77
CA SER A 486 -2.40 -38.04 7.70
C SER A 486 -1.99 -38.48 6.30
N LEU A 487 -1.27 -39.59 6.16
CA LEU A 487 -0.82 -40.08 4.85
C LEU A 487 -1.98 -40.27 3.87
N ASN A 488 -3.13 -40.76 4.35
CA ASN A 488 -4.34 -40.89 3.53
C ASN A 488 -4.81 -39.53 2.98
N LYS A 489 -4.75 -38.48 3.80
CA LYS A 489 -5.15 -37.13 3.38
C LYS A 489 -4.12 -36.49 2.45
N GLN A 490 -2.83 -36.81 2.63
CA GLN A 490 -1.77 -36.38 1.70
C GLN A 490 -1.98 -36.98 0.31
N ASN A 491 -2.34 -38.27 0.21
CA ASN A 491 -2.58 -38.98 -1.04
C ASN A 491 -3.82 -38.51 -1.83
N GLU A 492 -4.65 -37.61 -1.27
CA GLU A 492 -5.76 -36.97 -2.01
C GLU A 492 -5.27 -35.86 -2.95
N PHE A 493 -4.04 -35.37 -2.77
CA PHE A 493 -3.40 -34.33 -3.58
C PHE A 493 -2.29 -34.94 -4.45
#